data_AF-A0A7S0SDB9-F1
#
_entry.id   AF-A0A7S0SDB9-F1
#
_cell.length_a   1.000
_cell.length_b   1.000
_cell.length_c   1.000
_cell.angle_alpha   90.00
_cell.angle_beta   90.00
_cell.angle_gamma   90.00
#
_symmetry.space_group_name_H-M   'P 1'
#
loop_
_entity.id
_entity.type
_entity.pdbx_description
1 polymer ?
#
loop_
_entity_poly.entity_id
_entity_poly.type
_entity_poly.pdbx_seq_one_letter_code
_entity_poly.pdbx_strand_id
1 'polypeptide(L)'
;MEAEEDVPGAPEDVGNRVYWICFVLGAGILFPWNAYITAVDYFEVLYPGRHIDRVLGVLYFIPNLVTLLFVLRFGHLVSPRARVRFGYTTFVLCLVVPSVRAGGFGLLCVAVMLTGVADACAQGSLFGVVAPMPAQYTQALMGGTSFSGLIISVLRLVTKAAFPDTLSGLGKSAVVYFVISAAWVSGCLVLHTALEHTAVYAHYRRHTAGRGGDAVRGGSRSREGGAHE
;
A
#
# COMPACT_ATOMS: atom_id res chain seq x y z
N MET A 1 -25.09 -0.90 -17.03
CA MET A 1 -23.79 -1.59 -17.04
C MET A 1 -23.02 -0.97 -18.18
N GLU A 2 -22.35 0.14 -17.90
CA GLU A 2 -21.65 0.94 -18.92
C GLU A 2 -20.57 0.05 -19.53
N ALA A 3 -20.61 -0.11 -20.85
CA ALA A 3 -19.58 -0.82 -21.59
C ALA A 3 -18.26 -0.09 -21.34
N GLU A 4 -17.30 -0.83 -20.76
CA GLU A 4 -15.93 -0.40 -20.58
C GLU A 4 -15.43 0.05 -21.97
N GLU A 5 -15.25 1.36 -22.19
CA GLU A 5 -14.61 1.87 -23.40
C GLU A 5 -13.19 1.31 -23.40
N ASP A 6 -13.00 0.17 -24.07
CA ASP A 6 -11.69 -0.38 -24.33
C ASP A 6 -10.91 0.66 -25.12
N VAL A 7 -9.88 1.23 -24.49
CA VAL A 7 -9.12 2.34 -25.07
C VAL A 7 -8.55 1.85 -26.40
N PRO A 8 -8.83 2.53 -27.53
CA PRO A 8 -8.41 2.04 -28.84
C PRO A 8 -6.90 1.80 -28.89
N GLY A 9 -6.51 0.55 -29.18
CA GLY A 9 -5.09 0.17 -29.28
C GLY A 9 -4.39 -0.09 -27.93
N ALA A 10 -5.14 -0.38 -26.86
CA ALA A 10 -4.56 -0.88 -25.63
C ALA A 10 -3.78 -2.20 -25.89
N PRO A 11 -2.51 -2.31 -25.46
CA PRO A 11 -1.76 -3.55 -25.62
C PRO A 11 -2.35 -4.64 -24.71
N GLU A 12 -2.42 -5.86 -25.22
CA GLU A 12 -2.86 -7.02 -24.45
C GLU A 12 -1.89 -7.31 -23.28
N ASP A 13 -2.42 -7.65 -22.10
CA ASP A 13 -1.61 -8.10 -20.97
C ASP A 13 -1.18 -9.55 -21.18
N VAL A 14 -0.14 -9.74 -22.02
CA VAL A 14 0.37 -11.05 -22.39
C VAL A 14 0.78 -11.84 -21.14
N GLY A 15 0.00 -12.88 -20.82
CA GLY A 15 0.22 -13.76 -19.67
C GLY A 15 -0.23 -13.19 -18.32
N ASN A 16 -1.15 -12.23 -18.29
CA ASN A 16 -1.72 -11.63 -17.07
C ASN A 16 -0.65 -11.06 -16.12
N ARG A 17 0.44 -10.53 -16.68
CA ARG A 17 1.60 -10.08 -15.90
C ARG A 17 1.24 -8.85 -15.07
N VAL A 18 0.55 -7.89 -15.68
CA VAL A 18 0.11 -6.67 -14.99
C VAL A 18 -0.90 -7.01 -13.90
N TYR A 19 -1.82 -7.94 -14.18
CA TYR A 19 -2.75 -8.45 -13.19
C TYR A 19 -2.04 -8.99 -11.94
N TRP A 20 -1.08 -9.91 -12.13
CA TRP A 20 -0.36 -10.51 -11.01
C TRP A 20 0.52 -9.51 -10.26
N ILE A 21 1.11 -8.53 -10.97
CA ILE A 21 1.84 -7.45 -10.31
C ILE A 21 0.89 -6.62 -9.43
N CYS A 22 -0.27 -6.21 -9.94
CA CYS A 22 -1.28 -5.50 -9.15
C CYS A 22 -1.72 -6.30 -7.92
N PHE A 23 -1.90 -7.62 -8.07
CA PHE A 23 -2.23 -8.51 -6.95
C PHE A 23 -1.14 -8.53 -5.87
N VAL A 24 0.14 -8.74 -6.26
CA VAL A 24 1.25 -8.80 -5.30
C VAL A 24 1.48 -7.44 -4.61
N LEU A 25 1.33 -6.33 -5.36
CA LEU A 25 1.37 -4.97 -4.80
C LEU A 25 0.22 -4.75 -3.81
N GLY A 26 -1.00 -5.15 -4.15
CA GLY A 26 -2.15 -5.08 -3.25
C GLY A 26 -1.89 -5.78 -1.92
N ALA A 27 -1.33 -6.99 -1.97
CA ALA A 27 -0.94 -7.72 -0.76
C ALA A 27 0.12 -6.97 0.05
N GLY A 28 1.14 -6.41 -0.62
CA GLY A 28 2.24 -5.69 0.01
C GLY A 28 1.83 -4.44 0.79
N ILE A 29 0.71 -3.81 0.43
CA ILE A 29 0.21 -2.62 1.14
C ILE A 29 -0.24 -2.97 2.57
N LEU A 30 -0.93 -4.10 2.77
CA LEU A 30 -1.48 -4.48 4.08
C LEU A 30 -0.61 -5.42 4.91
N PHE A 31 0.40 -6.08 4.32
CA PHE A 31 1.35 -6.92 5.05
C PHE A 31 1.96 -6.24 6.29
N PRO A 32 2.34 -4.95 6.25
CA PRO A 32 2.89 -4.27 7.42
C PRO A 32 1.90 -4.17 8.57
N TRP A 33 0.71 -3.63 8.32
CA TRP A 33 -0.34 -3.52 9.32
C TRP A 33 -0.74 -4.89 9.89
N ASN A 34 -0.90 -5.88 9.01
CA ASN A 34 -1.26 -7.24 9.40
C ASN A 34 -0.19 -7.88 10.31
N ALA A 35 1.11 -7.61 10.08
CA ALA A 35 2.17 -8.07 10.97
C ALA A 35 2.09 -7.43 12.35
N TYR A 36 1.83 -6.11 12.44
CA TYR A 36 1.69 -5.41 13.72
C TYR A 36 0.55 -5.96 14.56
N ILE A 37 -0.66 -6.07 13.99
CA ILE A 37 -1.82 -6.62 14.71
C ILE A 37 -1.60 -8.09 15.10
N THR A 38 -0.78 -8.81 14.33
CA THR A 38 -0.48 -10.23 14.58
C THR A 38 0.54 -10.42 15.69
N ALA A 39 1.42 -9.44 15.88
CA ALA A 39 2.39 -9.37 16.98
C ALA A 39 1.84 -8.70 18.26
N VAL A 40 0.55 -8.34 18.34
CA VAL A 40 -0.03 -7.69 19.53
C VAL A 40 0.21 -8.50 20.80
N ASP A 41 -0.03 -9.82 20.76
CA ASP A 41 0.18 -10.73 21.88
C ASP A 41 1.62 -10.61 22.43
N TYR A 42 2.62 -10.42 21.55
CA TYR A 42 4.01 -10.19 21.95
C TYR A 42 4.22 -8.82 22.60
N PHE A 43 3.66 -7.77 22.03
CA PHE A 43 3.81 -6.42 22.57
C PHE A 43 3.07 -6.20 23.88
N GLU A 44 1.94 -6.87 24.11
CA GLU A 44 1.20 -6.78 25.37
C GLU A 44 1.98 -7.37 26.54
N VAL A 45 2.68 -8.49 26.32
CA VAL A 45 3.58 -9.07 27.33
C VAL A 45 4.81 -8.18 27.54
N LEU A 46 5.31 -7.54 26.47
CA LEU A 46 6.50 -6.68 26.54
C LEU A 46 6.22 -5.33 27.21
N TYR A 47 5.02 -4.78 27.04
CA TYR A 47 4.60 -3.46 27.54
C TYR A 47 3.26 -3.55 28.28
N PRO A 48 3.23 -4.15 29.48
CA PRO A 48 2.00 -4.39 30.21
C PRO A 48 1.29 -3.08 30.60
N GLY A 49 -0.05 -3.10 30.60
CA GLY A 49 -0.89 -1.98 31.04
C GLY A 49 -1.04 -0.83 30.02
N ARG A 50 -0.58 -1.00 28.77
CA ARG A 50 -0.64 0.04 27.73
C ARG A 50 -1.74 -0.14 26.69
N HIS A 51 -2.56 -1.21 26.78
CA HIS A 51 -3.63 -1.52 25.81
C HIS A 51 -3.15 -1.40 24.35
N ILE A 52 -2.19 -2.25 23.98
CA ILE A 52 -1.44 -2.14 22.73
C ILE A 52 -2.36 -2.22 21.52
N ASP A 53 -3.36 -3.09 21.55
CA ASP A 53 -4.44 -3.20 20.57
C ASP A 53 -5.04 -1.84 20.18
N ARG A 54 -5.38 -1.02 21.18
CA ARG A 54 -5.97 0.32 20.99
C ARG A 54 -4.95 1.33 20.51
N VAL A 55 -3.76 1.31 21.11
CA VAL A 55 -2.68 2.25 20.77
C VAL A 55 -2.26 2.07 19.31
N LEU A 56 -2.07 0.83 18.85
CA LEU A 56 -1.71 0.55 17.46
C LEU A 56 -2.78 1.05 16.50
N GLY A 57 -4.06 0.81 16.80
CA GLY A 57 -5.17 1.30 15.99
C GLY A 57 -5.17 2.82 15.84
N VAL A 58 -5.10 3.54 16.96
CA VAL A 58 -5.08 5.02 16.95
C VAL A 58 -3.87 5.56 16.20
N LEU A 59 -2.68 5.03 16.48
CA LEU A 59 -1.43 5.48 15.87
C LEU A 59 -1.34 5.14 14.39
N TYR A 60 -2.06 4.12 13.91
CA TYR A 60 -2.10 3.79 12.49
C TYR A 60 -3.15 4.63 11.75
N PHE A 61 -4.40 4.60 12.20
CA PHE A 61 -5.52 5.16 11.44
C PHE A 61 -5.57 6.68 11.42
N ILE A 62 -5.19 7.37 12.51
CA ILE A 62 -5.22 8.84 12.53
C ILE A 62 -4.20 9.43 11.54
N PRO A 63 -2.90 9.05 11.56
CA PRO A 63 -1.93 9.55 10.59
C PRO A 63 -2.25 9.12 9.16
N ASN A 64 -2.78 7.90 8.98
CA ASN A 64 -3.23 7.43 7.66
C ASN A 64 -4.33 8.34 7.10
N LEU A 65 -5.38 8.61 7.86
CA LEU A 65 -6.47 9.50 7.43
C LEU A 65 -5.97 10.90 7.10
N VAL A 66 -5.17 11.51 7.98
CA VAL A 66 -4.60 12.85 7.76
C VAL A 66 -3.74 12.88 6.50
N THR A 67 -2.89 11.88 6.31
CA THR A 67 -2.02 11.78 5.13
C THR A 67 -2.82 11.54 3.86
N LEU A 68 -3.87 10.71 3.92
CA LEU A 68 -4.74 10.45 2.78
C LEU A 68 -5.44 11.73 2.34
N LEU A 69 -5.99 12.52 3.27
CA LEU A 69 -6.58 13.84 2.96
C LEU A 69 -5.55 14.77 2.30
N PHE A 70 -4.31 14.76 2.78
CA PHE A 70 -3.23 15.53 2.19
C PHE A 70 -2.88 15.05 0.77
N VAL A 71 -2.77 13.74 0.55
CA VAL A 71 -2.51 13.14 -0.77
C VAL A 71 -3.65 13.46 -1.74
N LEU A 72 -4.91 13.44 -1.29
CA LEU A 72 -6.05 13.81 -2.13
C LEU A 72 -6.02 15.30 -2.51
N ARG A 73 -5.64 16.19 -1.59
CA ARG A 73 -5.62 17.65 -1.83
C ARG A 73 -4.41 18.13 -2.61
N PHE A 74 -3.24 17.58 -2.32
CA PHE A 74 -1.92 18.06 -2.78
C PHE A 74 -1.18 17.01 -3.62
N GLY A 75 -1.83 15.90 -3.97
CA GLY A 75 -1.20 14.82 -4.73
C GLY A 75 -0.77 15.19 -6.14
N HIS A 76 -1.19 16.33 -6.69
CA HIS A 76 -0.65 16.80 -7.96
C HIS A 76 0.81 17.29 -7.83
N LEU A 77 1.27 17.65 -6.62
CA LEU A 77 2.61 18.18 -6.37
C LEU A 77 3.70 17.11 -6.37
N VAL A 78 3.36 15.88 -6.01
CA VAL A 78 4.32 14.77 -5.89
C VAL A 78 3.91 13.67 -6.86
N SER A 79 4.84 13.19 -7.67
CA SER A 79 4.53 12.11 -8.62
C SER A 79 4.01 10.86 -7.88
N PRO A 80 2.94 10.18 -8.39
CA PRO A 80 2.43 8.95 -7.78
C PRO A 80 3.52 7.89 -7.57
N ARG A 81 4.47 7.81 -8.50
CA ARG A 81 5.62 6.91 -8.46
C ARG A 81 6.50 7.14 -7.24
N ALA A 82 6.84 8.41 -6.97
CA ALA A 82 7.63 8.77 -5.81
C ALA A 82 6.89 8.43 -4.51
N ARG A 83 5.57 8.66 -4.46
CA ARG A 83 4.75 8.32 -3.28
C ARG A 83 4.69 6.81 -3.01
N VAL A 84 4.51 6.00 -4.05
CA VAL A 84 4.48 4.53 -3.91
C VAL A 84 5.84 4.01 -3.44
N ARG A 85 6.93 4.44 -4.07
CA ARG A 85 8.30 4.07 -3.64
C ARG A 85 8.60 4.52 -2.22
N PHE A 86 8.21 5.74 -1.85
CA PHE A 86 8.33 6.24 -0.50
C PHE A 86 7.58 5.36 0.51
N GLY A 87 6.32 5.01 0.21
CA GLY A 87 5.51 4.17 1.09
C GLY A 87 6.13 2.79 1.30
N TYR A 88 6.46 2.06 0.23
CA TYR A 88 7.09 0.74 0.37
C TYR A 88 8.47 0.77 1.03
N THR A 89 9.29 1.79 0.76
CA THR A 89 10.59 1.93 1.44
C THR A 89 10.40 2.16 2.94
N THR A 90 9.44 3.02 3.30
CA THR A 90 9.11 3.28 4.70
C THR A 90 8.54 2.03 5.38
N PHE A 91 7.74 1.22 4.69
CA PHE A 91 7.27 -0.07 5.21
C PHE A 91 8.42 -1.01 5.56
N VAL A 92 9.41 -1.18 4.67
CA VAL A 92 10.58 -2.04 4.97
C VAL A 92 11.30 -1.54 6.23
N LEU A 93 11.55 -0.24 6.33
CA LEU A 93 12.22 0.35 7.50
C LEU A 93 11.42 0.12 8.79
N CYS A 94 10.11 0.37 8.74
CA CYS A 94 9.24 0.21 9.90
C CYS A 94 9.10 -1.25 10.33
N LEU A 95 9.22 -2.22 9.42
CA LEU A 95 9.16 -3.64 9.74
C LEU A 95 10.43 -4.17 10.41
N VAL A 96 11.59 -3.57 10.12
CA VAL A 96 12.86 -3.95 10.77
C VAL A 96 12.90 -3.47 12.22
N VAL A 97 12.31 -2.31 12.51
CA VAL A 97 12.39 -1.65 13.81
C VAL A 97 11.86 -2.51 14.99
N PRO A 98 10.65 -3.10 14.95
CA PRO A 98 10.15 -3.97 16.02
C PRO A 98 10.96 -5.25 16.22
N SER A 99 11.70 -5.69 15.19
CA SER A 99 12.60 -6.85 15.29
C SER A 99 13.84 -6.53 16.12
N VAL A 100 14.17 -5.24 16.29
CA VAL A 100 15.27 -4.77 17.14
C VAL A 100 14.73 -4.47 18.54
N ARG A 101 14.91 -5.42 19.46
CA ARG A 101 14.42 -5.33 20.87
C ARG A 101 14.90 -4.10 21.65
N ALA A 102 15.89 -3.36 21.14
CA ALA A 102 16.50 -2.19 21.77
C ALA A 102 15.70 -0.88 21.63
N GLY A 103 14.64 -0.85 20.80
CA GLY A 103 13.93 0.40 20.47
C GLY A 103 12.98 0.96 21.54
N GLY A 104 12.49 0.12 22.45
CA GLY A 104 11.46 0.50 23.42
C GLY A 104 10.11 0.88 22.81
N PHE A 105 9.15 1.21 23.67
CA PHE A 105 7.76 1.49 23.29
C PHE A 105 7.61 2.72 22.39
N GLY A 106 8.40 3.78 22.63
CA GLY A 106 8.34 5.01 21.82
C GLY A 106 8.70 4.76 20.36
N LEU A 107 9.71 3.94 20.10
CA LEU A 107 10.12 3.60 18.73
C LEU A 107 9.07 2.74 18.02
N LEU A 108 8.42 1.82 18.74
CA LEU A 108 7.26 1.08 18.21
C LEU A 108 6.13 2.03 17.79
N CYS A 109 5.77 2.99 18.65
CA CYS A 109 4.74 3.98 18.34
C CYS A 109 5.07 4.78 17.08
N VAL A 110 6.31 5.28 16.97
CA VAL A 110 6.77 6.02 15.78
C VAL A 110 6.72 5.14 14.54
N ALA A 111 7.18 3.88 14.62
CA ALA A 111 7.15 2.96 13.48
C ALA A 111 5.72 2.70 12.99
N VAL A 112 4.75 2.55 13.89
CA VAL A 112 3.35 2.32 13.54
C VAL A 112 2.72 3.57 12.92
N MET A 113 3.03 4.76 13.46
CA MET A 113 2.60 6.03 12.85
C MET A 113 3.15 6.21 11.44
N LEU A 114 4.45 5.95 11.25
CA LEU A 114 5.09 6.03 9.95
C LEU A 114 4.53 4.98 8.97
N THR A 115 4.14 3.81 9.48
CA THR A 115 3.45 2.79 8.67
C THR A 115 2.10 3.33 8.19
N GLY A 116 1.31 4.00 9.03
CA GLY A 116 0.06 4.63 8.61
C GLY A 116 0.24 5.72 7.53
N VAL A 117 1.28 6.55 7.66
CA VAL A 117 1.64 7.56 6.65
C VAL A 117 2.07 6.90 5.34
N ALA A 118 2.90 5.86 5.43
CA ALA A 118 3.38 5.10 4.28
C ALA A 118 2.23 4.41 3.53
N ASP A 119 1.26 3.87 4.28
CA ASP A 119 0.07 3.22 3.74
C ASP A 119 -0.79 4.21 2.95
N ALA A 120 -1.14 5.35 3.53
CA ALA A 120 -1.89 6.39 2.82
C ALA A 120 -1.20 6.83 1.51
N CYS A 121 0.13 6.98 1.54
CA CYS A 121 0.93 7.30 0.36
C CYS A 121 0.93 6.19 -0.69
N ALA A 122 1.18 4.94 -0.29
CA ALA A 122 1.29 3.80 -1.20
C ALA A 122 -0.09 3.37 -1.73
N GLN A 123 -1.04 3.08 -0.82
CA GLN A 123 -2.38 2.63 -1.15
C GLN A 123 -3.11 3.65 -2.01
N GLY A 124 -3.22 4.90 -1.54
CA GLY A 124 -3.93 5.95 -2.27
C GLY A 124 -3.35 6.19 -3.67
N SER A 125 -2.03 6.13 -3.80
CA SER A 125 -1.36 6.30 -5.10
C SER A 125 -1.52 5.10 -6.01
N LEU A 126 -1.44 3.87 -5.50
CA LEU A 126 -1.62 2.65 -6.28
C LEU A 126 -3.02 2.54 -6.83
N PHE A 127 -4.04 2.77 -6.00
CA PHE A 127 -5.43 2.83 -6.47
C PHE A 127 -5.63 3.96 -7.48
N GLY A 128 -5.06 5.14 -7.25
CA GLY A 128 -5.14 6.25 -8.21
C GLY A 128 -4.45 5.96 -9.55
N VAL A 129 -3.38 5.16 -9.54
CA VAL A 129 -2.64 4.74 -10.74
C VAL A 129 -3.40 3.68 -11.53
N VAL A 130 -4.04 2.73 -10.84
CA VAL A 130 -4.74 1.60 -11.46
C VAL A 130 -6.19 1.96 -11.85
N ALA A 131 -6.79 2.98 -11.22
CA ALA A 131 -8.17 3.40 -11.50
C ALA A 131 -8.51 3.71 -12.97
N PRO A 132 -7.62 4.28 -13.79
CA PRO A 132 -7.88 4.51 -15.22
C PRO A 132 -7.68 3.26 -16.11
N MET A 133 -7.16 2.17 -15.54
CA MET A 133 -6.97 0.90 -16.23
C MET A 133 -8.22 0.02 -16.10
N PRO A 134 -8.35 -1.06 -16.90
CA PRO A 134 -9.44 -2.01 -16.80
C PRO A 134 -9.72 -2.48 -15.39
N ALA A 135 -11.00 -2.67 -15.05
CA ALA A 135 -11.47 -2.93 -13.69
C ALA A 135 -10.81 -4.16 -13.04
N GLN A 136 -10.41 -5.15 -13.85
CA GLN A 136 -9.69 -6.35 -13.42
C GLN A 136 -8.41 -6.05 -12.65
N TYR A 137 -7.70 -4.95 -12.92
CA TYR A 137 -6.47 -4.60 -12.21
C TYR A 137 -6.75 -4.02 -10.83
N THR A 138 -7.81 -3.21 -10.68
CA THR A 138 -8.28 -2.74 -9.37
C THR A 138 -8.77 -3.93 -8.54
N GLN A 139 -9.50 -4.86 -9.16
CA GLN A 139 -9.93 -6.11 -8.53
C GLN A 139 -8.73 -6.96 -8.10
N ALA A 140 -7.69 -7.09 -8.93
CA ALA A 140 -6.47 -7.80 -8.57
C ALA A 140 -5.83 -7.18 -7.33
N LEU A 141 -5.73 -5.85 -7.29
CA LEU A 141 -5.16 -5.11 -6.17
C LEU A 141 -5.96 -5.35 -4.88
N MET A 142 -7.28 -5.25 -4.94
CA MET A 142 -8.17 -5.59 -3.82
C MET A 142 -8.05 -7.07 -3.42
N GLY A 143 -8.01 -7.99 -4.37
CA GLY A 143 -7.81 -9.42 -4.11
C GLY A 143 -6.51 -9.68 -3.36
N GLY A 144 -5.43 -9.00 -3.75
CA GLY A 144 -4.15 -9.00 -3.05
C GLY A 144 -4.26 -8.53 -1.60
N THR A 145 -4.95 -7.41 -1.36
CA THR A 145 -5.15 -6.90 0.01
C THR A 145 -5.81 -7.94 0.91
N SER A 146 -6.86 -8.62 0.45
CA SER A 146 -7.52 -9.69 1.19
C SER A 146 -6.63 -10.92 1.38
N PHE A 147 -5.86 -11.29 0.36
CA PHE A 147 -4.93 -12.42 0.42
C PHE A 147 -3.84 -12.23 1.48
N SER A 148 -3.36 -11.00 1.70
CA SER A 148 -2.40 -10.71 2.77
C SER A 148 -2.94 -11.06 4.16
N GLY A 149 -4.22 -10.79 4.42
CA GLY A 149 -4.89 -11.12 5.67
C GLY A 149 -5.01 -12.64 5.87
N LEU A 150 -5.30 -13.38 4.80
CA LEU A 150 -5.32 -14.84 4.80
C LEU A 150 -3.94 -15.41 5.16
N ILE A 151 -2.87 -14.96 4.49
CA ILE A 151 -1.50 -15.43 4.76
C ILE A 151 -1.14 -15.20 6.22
N ILE A 152 -1.37 -13.99 6.73
CA ILE A 152 -1.01 -13.64 8.10
C ILE A 152 -1.85 -14.43 9.12
N SER A 153 -3.12 -14.69 8.84
CA SER A 153 -3.97 -15.52 9.71
C SER A 153 -3.47 -16.97 9.77
N VAL A 154 -3.12 -17.56 8.63
CA VAL A 154 -2.51 -18.91 8.57
C VAL A 154 -1.17 -18.92 9.31
N LEU A 155 -0.34 -17.90 9.10
CA LEU A 155 0.95 -17.77 9.77
C LEU A 155 0.78 -17.66 11.30
N ARG A 156 -0.21 -16.91 11.78
CA ARG A 156 -0.56 -16.81 13.20
C ARG A 156 -0.98 -18.17 13.78
N LEU A 157 -1.75 -18.96 13.03
CA LEU A 157 -2.15 -20.31 13.46
C LEU A 157 -0.94 -21.25 13.55
N VAL A 158 -0.10 -21.28 12.51
CA VAL A 158 1.10 -22.13 12.45
C VAL A 158 2.08 -21.78 13.58
N THR A 159 2.33 -20.50 13.81
CA THR A 159 3.26 -20.04 14.85
C THR A 159 2.74 -20.29 16.26
N LYS A 160 1.43 -20.15 16.53
CA LYS A 160 0.84 -20.58 17.81
C LYS A 160 0.93 -22.09 18.04
N ALA A 161 0.87 -22.89 16.97
CA ALA A 161 1.08 -24.33 17.08
C ALA A 161 2.55 -24.71 17.27
N ALA A 162 3.49 -23.96 16.66
CA ALA A 162 4.92 -24.26 16.65
C ALA A 162 5.70 -23.71 17.85
N PHE A 163 5.25 -22.60 18.45
CA PHE A 163 5.97 -21.92 19.53
C PHE A 163 5.15 -21.90 20.82
N PRO A 164 5.79 -22.09 21.99
CA PRO A 164 5.11 -22.03 23.27
C PRO A 164 4.67 -20.59 23.59
N ASP A 165 3.56 -20.43 24.31
CA ASP A 165 3.01 -19.16 24.81
C ASP A 165 3.87 -18.55 25.95
N THR A 166 5.16 -18.39 25.67
CA THR A 166 6.15 -17.72 26.53
C THR A 166 6.64 -16.48 25.82
N LEU A 167 7.19 -15.50 26.57
CA LEU A 167 7.76 -14.29 25.98
C LEU A 167 8.81 -14.59 24.88
N SER A 168 9.60 -15.66 25.05
CA SER A 168 10.57 -16.08 24.04
C SER A 168 9.90 -16.69 22.80
N GLY A 169 8.82 -17.46 22.96
CA GLY A 169 8.07 -18.04 21.84
C GLY A 169 7.34 -16.96 21.04
N LEU A 170 6.61 -16.08 21.73
CA LEU A 170 5.93 -14.93 21.12
C LEU A 170 6.91 -14.00 20.38
N GLY A 171 8.11 -13.78 20.94
CA GLY A 171 9.16 -13.02 20.27
C GLY A 171 9.65 -13.68 18.97
N LYS A 172 9.78 -15.02 18.95
CA LYS A 172 10.14 -15.76 17.71
C LYS A 172 9.02 -15.65 16.67
N SER A 173 7.77 -15.83 17.08
CA SER A 173 6.60 -15.65 16.20
C SER A 173 6.56 -14.24 15.60
N ALA A 174 6.77 -13.21 16.42
CA ALA A 174 6.82 -11.82 15.97
C ALA A 174 7.89 -11.60 14.90
N VAL A 175 9.12 -12.08 15.13
CA VAL A 175 10.21 -11.98 14.13
C VAL A 175 9.82 -12.66 12.82
N VAL A 176 9.19 -13.84 12.86
CA VAL A 176 8.70 -14.52 11.65
C VAL A 176 7.70 -13.66 10.87
N TYR A 177 6.74 -13.03 11.56
CA TYR A 177 5.77 -12.14 10.92
C TYR A 177 6.45 -10.95 10.25
N PHE A 178 7.36 -10.27 10.97
CA PHE A 178 8.05 -9.09 10.47
C PHE A 178 8.99 -9.40 9.29
N VAL A 179 9.71 -10.52 9.33
CA VAL A 179 10.62 -10.94 8.25
C VAL A 179 9.86 -11.31 6.98
N ILE A 180 8.76 -12.08 7.10
CA ILE A 180 7.94 -12.45 5.94
C ILE A 180 7.33 -11.20 5.30
N SER A 181 6.77 -10.30 6.11
CA SER A 181 6.25 -9.03 5.61
C SER A 181 7.34 -8.19 4.95
N ALA A 182 8.53 -8.08 5.55
CA ALA A 182 9.62 -7.28 4.99
C ALA A 182 10.12 -7.85 3.65
N ALA A 183 10.23 -9.18 3.53
CA ALA A 183 10.61 -9.84 2.30
C ALA A 183 9.58 -9.59 1.19
N TRP A 184 8.29 -9.70 1.50
CA TRP A 184 7.21 -9.44 0.54
C TRP A 184 7.23 -7.99 0.05
N VAL A 185 7.25 -7.02 0.98
CA VAL A 185 7.28 -5.58 0.70
C VAL A 185 8.53 -5.19 -0.10
N SER A 186 9.67 -5.82 0.17
CA SER A 186 10.89 -5.63 -0.64
C SER A 186 10.70 -6.10 -2.08
N GLY A 187 10.02 -7.23 -2.29
CA GLY A 187 9.60 -7.68 -3.61
C GLY A 187 8.68 -6.68 -4.32
N CYS A 188 7.76 -6.05 -3.59
CA CYS A 188 6.87 -5.02 -4.13
C CYS A 188 7.61 -3.79 -4.68
N LEU A 189 8.75 -3.39 -4.09
CA LEU A 189 9.58 -2.29 -4.63
C LEU A 189 10.09 -2.59 -6.05
N VAL A 190 10.55 -3.84 -6.26
CA VAL A 190 11.04 -4.31 -7.56
C VAL A 190 9.88 -4.40 -8.55
N LEU A 191 8.77 -5.02 -8.13
CA LEU A 191 7.59 -5.22 -8.98
C LEU A 191 6.90 -3.91 -9.37
N HIS A 192 6.87 -2.91 -8.49
CA HIS A 192 6.34 -1.59 -8.83
C HIS A 192 7.17 -0.93 -9.94
N THR A 193 8.50 -1.09 -9.90
CA THR A 193 9.36 -0.59 -10.96
C THR A 193 9.11 -1.38 -12.27
N ALA A 194 8.94 -2.70 -12.20
CA ALA A 194 8.59 -3.51 -13.36
C ALA A 194 7.25 -3.09 -13.98
N LEU A 195 6.23 -2.78 -13.16
CA LEU A 195 4.93 -2.28 -13.61
C LEU A 195 5.08 -1.02 -14.47
N GLU A 196 5.90 -0.06 -14.03
CA GLU A 196 6.11 1.21 -14.74
C GLU A 196 6.74 1.05 -16.13
N HIS A 197 7.43 -0.07 -16.38
CA HIS A 197 8.05 -0.40 -17.66
C HIS A 197 7.13 -1.19 -18.61
N THR A 198 5.94 -1.61 -18.16
CA THR A 198 5.01 -2.34 -19.01
C THR A 198 4.34 -1.45 -20.06
N ALA A 199 4.08 -2.01 -21.24
CA ALA A 199 3.42 -1.30 -22.33
C ALA A 199 1.99 -0.89 -21.97
N VAL A 200 1.27 -1.75 -21.23
CA VAL A 200 -0.08 -1.49 -20.70
C VAL A 200 -0.06 -0.24 -19.82
N TYR A 201 0.81 -0.21 -18.81
CA TYR A 201 0.95 0.95 -17.92
C TYR A 201 1.31 2.23 -18.71
N ALA A 202 2.25 2.13 -19.65
CA ALA A 202 2.66 3.27 -20.46
C ALA A 202 1.53 3.80 -21.34
N HIS A 203 0.69 2.92 -21.88
CA HIS A 203 -0.45 3.27 -22.73
C HIS A 203 -1.52 4.04 -21.93
N TYR A 204 -2.04 3.47 -20.84
CA TYR A 204 -3.07 4.12 -20.04
C TYR A 204 -2.58 5.44 -19.44
N ARG A 205 -1.33 5.51 -18.97
CA ARG A 205 -0.75 6.75 -18.45
C ARG A 205 -0.68 7.87 -19.50
N ARG A 206 -0.31 7.55 -20.74
CA ARG A 206 -0.27 8.53 -21.85
C ARG A 206 -1.67 9.00 -22.21
N HIS A 207 -2.65 8.09 -22.22
CA HIS A 207 -4.02 8.42 -22.55
C HIS A 207 -4.68 9.33 -21.50
N THR A 208 -4.46 9.06 -20.21
CA THR A 208 -4.92 9.94 -19.12
C THR A 208 -4.25 11.32 -19.17
N ALA A 209 -2.96 11.39 -19.51
CA ALA A 209 -2.25 12.67 -19.66
C ALA A 209 -2.77 13.50 -20.85
N GLY A 210 -3.12 12.85 -21.96
CA GLY A 210 -3.73 13.49 -23.13
C GLY A 210 -5.10 14.09 -22.84
N ARG A 211 -6.01 13.33 -22.19
CA ARG A 211 -7.35 13.81 -21.82
C ARG A 211 -7.30 15.01 -20.88
N GLY A 212 -6.34 15.05 -19.95
CA GLY A 212 -6.12 16.20 -19.07
C GLY A 212 -5.68 17.47 -19.83
N GLY A 213 -4.85 17.32 -20.87
CA GLY A 213 -4.43 18.44 -21.72
C GLY A 213 -5.55 19.01 -22.58
N ASP A 214 -6.40 18.15 -23.15
CA ASP A 214 -7.51 18.58 -23.99
C ASP A 214 -8.64 19.24 -23.19
N ALA A 215 -8.92 18.77 -21.97
CA ALA A 215 -9.88 19.41 -21.07
C ALA A 215 -9.43 20.83 -20.65
N VAL A 216 -8.14 21.03 -20.41
CA VAL A 216 -7.58 22.35 -20.09
C VAL A 216 -7.64 23.30 -21.30
N ARG A 217 -7.34 22.80 -22.51
CA ARG A 217 -7.44 23.58 -23.76
C ARG A 217 -8.88 23.93 -24.15
N GLY A 218 -9.83 23.02 -23.89
CA GLY A 218 -11.26 23.28 -24.09
C GLY A 218 -11.78 24.36 -23.13
N GLY A 219 -11.39 24.28 -21.86
CA GLY A 219 -11.75 25.28 -20.85
C GLY A 219 -11.17 26.67 -21.09
N SER A 220 -9.96 26.77 -21.67
CA SER A 220 -9.37 28.06 -22.06
C SER A 220 -10.06 28.68 -23.28
N ARG A 221 -10.44 27.89 -24.29
CA ARG A 221 -11.15 28.39 -25.49
C ARG A 221 -12.57 28.88 -25.19
N SER A 222 -13.30 28.22 -24.29
CA SER A 222 -14.62 28.70 -23.87
C SER A 222 -14.57 29.98 -23.03
N ARG A 223 -13.45 30.27 -22.35
CA ARG A 223 -13.27 31.53 -21.62
C ARG A 223 -12.90 32.71 -22.53
N GLU A 224 -12.16 32.48 -23.61
CA GLU A 224 -11.84 33.52 -24.60
C GLU A 224 -13.02 33.86 -25.51
N GLY A 225 -13.89 32.89 -25.82
CA GLY A 225 -15.09 33.11 -26.63
C GLY A 225 -16.24 33.87 -25.95
N GLY A 226 -16.23 33.97 -24.61
CA GLY A 226 -17.27 34.67 -23.83
C GLY A 226 -16.94 36.13 -23.47
N ALA A 227 -15.81 36.67 -23.97
CA ALA A 227 -15.38 38.05 -23.69
C ALA A 227 -15.71 39.04 -24.82
N HIS A 228 -16.52 38.63 -25.80
CA HIS A 228 -16.84 39.40 -27.00
C HIS A 228 -18.34 39.59 -27.30
N GLU A 229 -19.22 39.29 -26.34
CA GLU A 229 -20.65 39.67 -26.40
C GLU A 229 -21.02 40.70 -25.34
#